data_AF-A0A950J238-F1
#
_entry.id   AF-A0A950J238-F1
#
_cell.length_a   1.000
_cell.length_b   1.000
_cell.length_c   1.000
_cell.angle_alpha   90.00
_cell.angle_beta   90.00
_cell.angle_gamma   90.00
#
_symmetry.space_group_name_H-M   'P 1'
#
loop_
_entity.id
_entity.type
_entity.pdbx_description
1 polymer ?
#
loop_
_entity_poly.entity_id
_entity_poly.type
_entity_poly.pdbx_seq_one_letter_code
_entity_poly.pdbx_strand_id
1 'polypeptide(L)'
;MRVHRWNQNGGSDVIAADEAPGLLVVPPIFSIAPYDTALIRLAFRQSQPPRKVEESYQVLMTEITAAQSPPARVITVPLFVRPASISGAASYTLKPSNATGATLFIDNQSNVHVFLSKLTITAGEKTVYKGADTIYVLAGNRRSVPLRLSGAVVGERAELRFESEDGSSQSAQATVSR
;
A
#
# COMPACT_ATOMS: atom_id res chain seq x y z
N MET A 1 -9.29 -2.20 -19.55
CA MET A 1 -9.03 -2.21 -18.09
C MET A 1 -9.16 -3.63 -17.58
N ARG A 2 -8.33 -4.00 -16.62
CA ARG A 2 -8.29 -5.36 -16.04
C ARG A 2 -8.17 -5.25 -14.53
N VAL A 3 -8.63 -6.28 -13.81
CA VAL A 3 -8.42 -6.36 -12.36
C VAL A 3 -7.77 -7.67 -12.03
N HIS A 4 -6.68 -7.61 -11.26
CA HIS A 4 -5.93 -8.78 -10.83
C HIS A 4 -5.96 -8.87 -9.31
N ARG A 5 -5.98 -10.10 -8.78
CA ARG A 5 -5.77 -10.29 -7.33
C ARG A 5 -4.36 -9.88 -6.96
N TRP A 6 -4.23 -9.22 -5.82
CA TRP A 6 -2.96 -8.83 -5.25
C TRP A 6 -2.79 -9.51 -3.90
N ASN A 7 -1.68 -10.21 -3.77
CA ASN A 7 -1.22 -10.81 -2.52
C ASN A 7 0.19 -10.31 -2.21
N GLN A 8 0.67 -10.62 -1.02
CA GLN A 8 2.07 -10.48 -0.67
C GLN A 8 2.62 -11.83 -0.23
N ASN A 9 3.87 -12.09 -0.59
CA ASN A 9 4.60 -13.26 -0.13
C ASN A 9 6.01 -12.83 0.28
N GLY A 10 6.36 -13.09 1.54
CA GLY A 10 7.66 -12.69 2.09
C GLY A 10 7.93 -11.17 2.05
N GLY A 11 6.88 -10.34 2.01
CA GLY A 11 6.99 -8.89 1.90
C GLY A 11 7.10 -8.35 0.47
N SER A 12 7.11 -9.22 -0.54
CA SER A 12 7.06 -8.84 -1.96
C SER A 12 5.64 -8.90 -2.50
N ASP A 13 5.31 -7.95 -3.36
CA ASP A 13 4.01 -7.89 -4.03
C ASP A 13 3.90 -8.99 -5.10
N VAL A 14 2.80 -9.74 -5.07
CA VAL A 14 2.48 -10.84 -6.00
C VAL A 14 1.13 -10.54 -6.64
N ILE A 15 1.15 -10.22 -7.93
CA ILE A 15 -0.05 -9.98 -8.72
C ILE A 15 -0.40 -11.25 -9.48
N ALA A 16 -1.64 -11.71 -9.36
CA ALA A 16 -2.12 -12.88 -10.08
C ALA A 16 -2.05 -12.62 -11.59
N ALA A 17 -1.55 -13.60 -12.36
CA ALA A 17 -1.45 -13.49 -13.81
C ALA A 17 -2.84 -13.37 -14.47
N ASP A 18 -3.81 -14.13 -13.95
CA ASP A 18 -5.18 -14.11 -14.43
C ASP A 18 -6.00 -12.97 -13.81
N GLU A 19 -7.04 -12.54 -14.53
CA GLU A 19 -8.00 -11.59 -14.01
C GLU A 19 -8.79 -12.15 -12.83
N ALA A 20 -9.15 -11.28 -11.88
CA ALA A 20 -9.89 -11.63 -10.69
C ALA A 20 -11.28 -12.21 -11.06
N PRO A 21 -11.52 -13.51 -10.80
CA PRO A 21 -12.80 -14.12 -11.14
C PRO A 21 -13.91 -13.48 -10.32
N GLY A 22 -15.06 -13.25 -10.96
CA GLY A 22 -16.21 -12.67 -10.27
C GLY A 22 -16.20 -11.16 -10.13
N LEU A 23 -15.10 -10.44 -10.41
CA LEU A 23 -15.09 -8.97 -10.46
C LEU A 23 -15.26 -8.49 -11.91
N LEU A 24 -15.92 -7.35 -12.09
CA LEU A 24 -16.23 -6.70 -13.37
C LEU A 24 -15.79 -5.24 -13.35
N VAL A 25 -15.27 -4.77 -14.49
CA VAL A 25 -15.03 -3.35 -14.77
C VAL A 25 -15.89 -2.94 -15.95
N VAL A 26 -16.70 -1.89 -15.78
CA VAL A 26 -17.65 -1.44 -16.81
C VAL A 26 -17.56 0.09 -16.99
N PRO A 27 -17.34 0.59 -18.21
CA PRO A 27 -17.02 -0.15 -19.44
C PRO A 27 -15.57 -0.68 -19.40
N PRO A 28 -15.22 -1.80 -20.05
CA PRO A 28 -13.85 -2.32 -20.05
C PRO A 28 -12.88 -1.49 -20.91
N ILE A 29 -13.39 -0.81 -21.94
CA ILE A 29 -12.66 0.06 -22.87
C ILE A 29 -13.56 1.27 -23.17
N PHE A 30 -12.99 2.47 -23.18
CA PHE A 30 -13.70 3.69 -23.53
C PHE A 30 -12.70 4.74 -24.06
N SER A 31 -13.23 5.78 -24.70
CA SER A 31 -12.45 6.97 -25.10
C SER A 31 -12.84 8.13 -24.19
N ILE A 32 -11.88 9.00 -23.90
CA ILE A 32 -12.06 10.21 -23.09
C ILE A 32 -11.43 11.39 -23.83
N ALA A 33 -12.17 12.48 -24.00
CA ALA A 33 -11.60 13.69 -24.61
C ALA A 33 -10.67 14.40 -23.62
N PRO A 34 -9.81 15.33 -24.09
CA PRO A 34 -9.03 16.16 -23.19
C PRO A 34 -9.92 16.87 -22.17
N TYR A 35 -9.53 16.79 -20.89
CA TYR A 35 -10.23 17.39 -19.74
C TYR A 35 -11.61 16.80 -19.41
N ASP A 36 -12.07 15.78 -20.13
CA ASP A 36 -13.31 15.09 -19.79
C ASP A 36 -13.15 14.18 -18.58
N THR A 37 -14.28 13.85 -17.95
CA THR A 37 -14.37 12.87 -16.86
C THR A 37 -15.22 11.69 -17.31
N ALA A 38 -14.74 10.47 -17.03
CA ALA A 38 -15.48 9.23 -17.29
C ALA A 38 -15.72 8.48 -15.98
N LEU A 39 -16.94 7.94 -15.81
CA LEU A 39 -17.27 7.08 -14.69
C LEU A 39 -16.98 5.62 -15.04
N ILE A 40 -16.17 4.96 -14.21
CA ILE A 40 -15.90 3.52 -14.29
C ILE A 40 -16.58 2.84 -13.10
N ARG A 41 -17.33 1.77 -13.37
CA ARG A 41 -17.98 0.96 -12.33
C ARG A 41 -17.19 -0.31 -12.09
N LEU A 42 -16.97 -0.61 -10.81
CA LEU A 42 -16.42 -1.87 -10.31
C LEU A 42 -17.52 -2.62 -9.57
N ALA A 43 -17.75 -3.87 -9.94
CA ALA A 43 -18.82 -4.67 -9.34
C ALA A 43 -18.45 -6.16 -9.26
N PHE A 44 -19.01 -6.85 -8.28
CA PHE A 44 -19.00 -8.31 -8.25
C PHE A 44 -20.16 -8.85 -9.09
N ARG A 45 -19.92 -9.94 -9.84
CA ARG A 45 -20.93 -10.64 -10.66
C ARG A 45 -22.10 -11.17 -9.84
N GLN A 46 -21.83 -11.49 -8.57
CA GLN A 46 -22.81 -12.02 -7.64
C GLN A 46 -22.58 -11.38 -6.28
N SER A 47 -23.66 -11.24 -5.51
CA SER A 47 -23.58 -10.81 -4.12
C SER A 47 -22.61 -11.71 -3.36
N GLN A 48 -21.60 -11.11 -2.73
CA GLN A 48 -20.60 -11.85 -1.98
C GLN A 48 -20.99 -11.89 -0.49
N PRO A 49 -20.76 -13.00 0.23
CA PRO A 49 -20.91 -12.99 1.68
C PRO A 49 -19.92 -11.99 2.30
N PRO A 50 -20.22 -11.46 3.51
CA PRO A 50 -19.30 -10.57 4.20
C PRO A 50 -17.93 -11.21 4.40
N ARG A 51 -16.86 -10.47 4.10
CA ARG A 51 -15.48 -10.97 4.21
C ARG A 51 -15.00 -10.93 5.66
N LYS A 52 -14.19 -11.92 6.05
CA LYS A 52 -13.50 -11.96 7.35
C LYS A 52 -12.17 -11.22 7.35
N VAL A 53 -11.52 -11.18 6.18
CA VAL A 53 -10.24 -10.51 5.92
C VAL A 53 -10.42 -9.71 4.64
N GLU A 54 -9.77 -8.55 4.57
CA GLU A 54 -9.76 -7.72 3.39
C GLU A 54 -9.21 -8.46 2.17
N GLU A 55 -9.89 -8.33 1.03
CA GLU A 55 -9.36 -8.78 -0.24
C GLU A 55 -8.71 -7.62 -0.99
N SER A 56 -7.53 -7.87 -1.55
CA SER A 56 -6.72 -6.86 -2.24
C SER A 56 -6.63 -7.16 -3.73
N TYR A 57 -6.77 -6.11 -4.53
CA TYR A 57 -6.77 -6.18 -5.98
C TYR A 57 -5.98 -5.01 -6.57
N GLN A 58 -5.52 -5.16 -7.80
CA GLN A 58 -4.98 -4.08 -8.61
C GLN A 58 -5.82 -3.90 -9.86
N VAL A 59 -6.34 -2.68 -10.05
CA VAL A 59 -7.02 -2.25 -11.26
C VAL A 59 -5.98 -1.67 -12.20
N LEU A 60 -5.74 -2.35 -13.32
CA LEU A 60 -4.86 -1.90 -14.40
C LEU A 60 -5.67 -1.16 -15.46
N MET A 61 -5.33 0.12 -15.64
CA MET A 61 -5.82 0.97 -16.70
C MET A 61 -4.69 1.19 -17.70
N THR A 62 -4.87 0.69 -18.92
CA THR A 62 -3.89 0.83 -20.00
C THR A 62 -4.46 1.80 -21.03
N GLU A 63 -3.73 2.88 -21.28
CA GLU A 63 -4.00 3.80 -22.38
C GLU A 63 -3.73 3.10 -23.71
N ILE A 64 -4.63 3.26 -24.67
CA ILE A 64 -4.43 2.77 -26.03
C ILE A 64 -4.21 4.00 -26.90
N THR A 65 -2.99 4.17 -27.42
CA THR A 65 -2.64 5.32 -28.26
C THR A 65 -2.75 4.95 -29.75
N ALA A 66 -3.23 5.88 -30.57
CA ALA A 66 -3.11 5.75 -32.01
C ALA A 66 -1.62 5.85 -32.37
N ALA A 67 -1.14 4.96 -33.24
CA ALA A 67 0.27 4.81 -33.56
C ALA A 67 0.85 6.08 -34.19
N GLN A 68 1.36 7.00 -33.35
CA GLN A 68 2.39 8.02 -33.68
C GLN A 68 2.84 8.93 -32.50
N SER A 69 2.32 8.82 -31.27
CA SER A 69 2.86 9.50 -30.06
C SER A 69 2.08 9.08 -28.78
N PRO A 70 2.54 9.38 -27.55
CA PRO A 70 3.66 8.81 -26.76
C PRO A 70 3.45 7.31 -26.41
N PRO A 71 4.38 6.65 -25.68
CA PRO A 71 4.16 5.29 -25.16
C PRO A 71 2.88 5.21 -24.31
N ALA A 72 2.15 4.10 -24.47
CA ALA A 72 0.96 3.80 -23.69
C ALA A 72 1.25 3.90 -22.18
N ARG A 73 0.47 4.72 -21.48
CA ARG A 73 0.52 4.80 -20.02
C ARG A 73 -0.21 3.61 -19.40
N VAL A 74 0.36 3.10 -18.31
CA VAL A 74 -0.31 2.13 -17.44
C VAL A 74 -0.48 2.79 -16.08
N ILE A 75 -1.72 2.88 -15.63
CA ILE A 75 -2.08 3.36 -14.30
C ILE A 75 -2.57 2.14 -13.52
N THR A 76 -1.98 1.93 -12.35
CA THR A 76 -2.38 0.88 -11.42
C THR A 76 -3.00 1.52 -10.19
N VAL A 77 -4.24 1.13 -9.88
CA VAL A 77 -4.95 1.61 -8.69
C VAL A 77 -5.23 0.42 -7.77
N PRO A 78 -4.80 0.47 -6.49
CA PRO A 78 -5.15 -0.56 -5.53
C PRO A 78 -6.65 -0.49 -5.20
N LEU A 79 -7.26 -1.65 -5.04
CA LEU A 79 -8.66 -1.81 -4.66
C LEU A 79 -8.73 -2.77 -3.48
N PHE A 80 -9.31 -2.30 -2.39
CA PHE A 80 -9.46 -3.06 -1.15
C PHE A 80 -10.93 -3.28 -0.83
N VAL A 81 -11.30 -4.53 -0.61
CA VAL A 81 -12.67 -4.93 -0.26
C VAL A 81 -12.67 -5.29 1.22
N ARG A 82 -13.08 -4.32 2.03
CA ARG A 82 -12.99 -4.39 3.50
C ARG A 82 -13.77 -5.59 4.09
N PRO A 83 -13.30 -6.13 5.22
CA PRO A 83 -14.05 -7.11 5.99
C PRO A 83 -15.28 -6.46 6.65
N ALA A 84 -16.21 -7.30 7.10
CA ALA A 84 -17.42 -6.84 7.80
C ALA A 84 -17.10 -6.08 9.11
N SER A 85 -16.02 -6.50 9.78
CA SER A 85 -15.51 -5.90 11.02
C SER A 85 -14.00 -5.85 10.95
N ILE A 86 -13.40 -4.73 11.37
CA ILE A 86 -11.95 -4.56 11.46
C ILE A 86 -11.45 -5.09 12.80
N SER A 87 -10.34 -5.84 12.80
CA SER A 87 -9.73 -6.42 13.99
C SER A 87 -8.22 -6.56 13.85
N GLY A 88 -7.51 -6.57 14.98
CA GLY A 88 -6.05 -6.65 15.05
C GLY A 88 -5.37 -5.30 14.79
N ALA A 89 -4.04 -5.30 14.79
CA ALA A 89 -3.24 -4.09 14.61
C ALA A 89 -1.88 -4.42 13.96
N ALA A 90 -1.21 -3.38 13.48
CA ALA A 90 0.17 -3.47 13.03
C ALA A 90 1.13 -3.22 14.19
N SER A 91 2.28 -3.88 14.16
CA SER A 91 3.41 -3.57 15.03
C SER A 91 4.63 -3.16 14.21
N TYR A 92 5.46 -2.31 14.80
CA TYR A 92 6.60 -1.70 14.13
C TYR A 92 7.86 -1.93 14.93
N THR A 93 8.92 -2.38 14.26
CA THR A 93 10.25 -2.52 14.85
C THR A 93 11.27 -1.84 13.96
N LEU A 94 12.04 -0.91 14.51
CA LEU A 94 13.16 -0.27 13.82
C LEU A 94 14.45 -0.96 14.26
N LYS A 95 15.19 -1.55 13.32
CA LYS A 95 16.48 -2.18 13.58
C LYS A 95 17.60 -1.35 12.94
N PRO A 96 18.34 -0.53 13.72
CA PRO A 96 19.51 0.16 13.20
C PRO A 96 20.58 -0.84 12.78
N SER A 97 21.19 -0.65 11.62
CA SER A 97 22.34 -1.43 11.16
C SER A 97 23.66 -0.67 11.35
N ASN A 98 23.62 0.66 11.30
CA ASN A 98 24.71 1.57 11.63
C ASN A 98 24.17 2.99 11.87
N ALA A 99 25.03 4.00 11.93
CA ALA A 99 24.63 5.39 12.20
C ALA A 99 23.72 6.02 11.12
N THR A 100 23.73 5.50 9.88
CA THR A 100 22.97 6.04 8.74
C THR A 100 22.09 4.99 8.06
N GLY A 101 21.98 3.80 8.64
CA GLY A 101 21.25 2.68 8.08
C GLY A 101 20.34 2.03 9.12
N ALA A 102 19.12 1.71 8.71
CA ALA A 102 18.19 0.91 9.50
C ALA A 102 17.25 0.12 8.61
N THR A 103 16.57 -0.86 9.18
CA THR A 103 15.44 -1.54 8.55
C THR A 103 14.20 -1.33 9.43
N LEU A 104 13.12 -0.81 8.84
CA LEU A 104 11.81 -0.79 9.47
C LEU A 104 11.09 -2.10 9.13
N PHE A 105 10.78 -2.88 10.16
CA PHE A 105 9.93 -4.06 10.08
C PHE A 105 8.51 -3.67 10.46
N ILE A 106 7.57 -4.02 9.59
CA ILE A 106 6.14 -3.83 9.77
C ILE A 106 5.52 -5.22 9.79
N ASP A 107 4.90 -5.60 10.90
CA ASP A 107 4.14 -6.84 11.03
C ASP A 107 2.66 -6.50 11.16
N ASN A 108 1.89 -6.76 10.10
CA ASN A 108 0.46 -6.45 10.04
C ASN A 108 -0.35 -7.68 10.45
N GLN A 109 -0.68 -7.75 11.74
CA GLN A 109 -1.53 -8.81 12.30
C GLN A 109 -3.03 -8.44 12.28
N SER A 110 -3.40 -7.36 11.59
CA SER A 110 -4.80 -6.99 11.39
C SER A 110 -5.41 -7.72 10.19
N ASN A 111 -6.75 -7.67 10.11
CA ASN A 111 -7.50 -8.22 8.98
C ASN A 111 -7.75 -7.22 7.85
N VAL A 112 -7.06 -6.06 7.86
CA VAL A 112 -7.02 -5.04 6.81
C VAL A 112 -5.58 -4.72 6.45
N HIS A 113 -5.34 -4.09 5.30
CA HIS A 113 -4.01 -3.63 4.96
C HIS A 113 -3.56 -2.45 5.84
N VAL A 114 -2.24 -2.24 5.88
CA VAL A 114 -1.57 -1.10 6.47
C VAL A 114 -0.99 -0.25 5.35
N PHE A 115 -1.24 1.06 5.41
CA PHE A 115 -0.76 2.05 4.46
C PHE A 115 0.06 3.11 5.19
N LEU A 116 1.31 3.29 4.77
CA LEU A 116 2.17 4.37 5.23
C LEU A 116 2.60 5.18 4.01
N SER A 117 2.36 6.48 4.03
CA SER A 117 2.94 7.41 3.07
C SER A 117 3.58 8.59 3.78
N LYS A 118 4.50 9.30 3.12
CA LYS A 118 5.23 10.44 3.70
C LYS A 118 5.83 10.15 5.08
N LEU A 119 6.39 8.94 5.24
CA LEU A 119 6.88 8.45 6.51
C LEU A 119 8.01 9.33 7.06
N THR A 120 7.84 9.77 8.30
CA THR A 120 8.84 10.45 9.12
C THR A 120 9.12 9.60 10.35
N ILE A 121 10.41 9.44 10.70
CA ILE A 121 10.82 8.72 11.92
C ILE A 121 11.60 9.68 12.80
N THR A 122 11.17 9.78 14.05
CA THR A 122 11.82 10.59 15.09
C THR A 122 12.31 9.68 16.20
N ALA A 123 13.61 9.79 16.54
CA ALA A 123 14.24 9.06 17.62
C ALA A 123 14.82 10.05 18.64
N GLY A 124 14.37 9.96 19.89
CA GLY A 124 14.56 11.05 20.86
C GLY A 124 13.90 12.34 20.36
N GLU A 125 14.68 13.42 20.26
CA GLU A 125 14.22 14.73 19.78
C GLU A 125 14.53 15.00 18.30
N LYS A 126 15.17 14.04 17.60
CA LYS A 126 15.66 14.25 16.24
C LYS A 126 14.89 13.42 15.23
N THR A 127 14.47 14.06 14.14
CA THR A 127 14.00 13.36 12.94
C THR A 127 15.20 12.72 12.24
N VAL A 128 15.19 11.39 12.18
CA VAL A 128 16.27 10.57 11.61
C VAL A 128 15.93 10.01 10.23
N TYR A 129 14.66 10.09 9.81
CA TYR A 129 14.22 9.70 8.47
C TYR A 129 13.03 10.54 8.02
N LYS A 130 13.00 10.89 6.73
CA LYS A 130 11.84 11.44 6.04
C LYS A 130 11.84 10.90 4.62
N GLY A 131 10.80 10.15 4.27
CA GLY A 131 10.58 9.59 2.94
C GLY A 131 9.22 9.97 2.40
N ALA A 132 9.06 9.93 1.09
CA ALA A 132 7.77 10.17 0.41
C ALA A 132 7.15 8.87 -0.12
N ASP A 133 7.86 7.75 -0.04
CA ASP A 133 7.42 6.47 -0.58
C ASP A 133 6.14 5.98 0.11
N THR A 134 5.33 5.28 -0.67
CA THR A 134 4.14 4.59 -0.20
C THR A 134 4.46 3.13 0.09
N ILE A 135 4.06 2.66 1.27
CA ILE A 135 4.28 1.30 1.73
C ILE A 135 2.92 0.67 2.03
N TYR A 136 2.63 -0.43 1.34
CA TYR A 136 1.50 -1.29 1.64
C TYR A 136 1.97 -2.58 2.30
N VAL A 137 1.30 -2.96 3.38
CA VAL A 137 1.43 -4.29 4.00
C VAL A 137 0.05 -4.90 4.11
N LEU A 138 -0.25 -5.89 3.27
CA LEU A 138 -1.59 -6.49 3.21
C LEU A 138 -1.94 -7.18 4.54
N ALA A 139 -3.23 -7.45 4.75
CA ALA A 139 -3.70 -8.14 5.94
C ALA A 139 -2.91 -9.44 6.21
N GLY A 140 -2.51 -9.67 7.46
CA GLY A 140 -1.72 -10.84 7.86
C GLY A 140 -0.31 -10.94 7.29
N ASN A 141 0.19 -9.91 6.60
CA ASN A 141 1.51 -9.91 5.99
C ASN A 141 2.53 -9.08 6.78
N ARG A 142 3.80 -9.21 6.39
CA ARG A 142 4.92 -8.44 6.95
C ARG A 142 5.76 -7.84 5.85
N ARG A 143 6.40 -6.70 6.11
CA ARG A 143 7.32 -6.04 5.18
C ARG A 143 8.53 -5.49 5.92
N SER A 144 9.69 -5.58 5.26
CA SER A 144 10.94 -5.02 5.74
C SER A 144 11.39 -3.92 4.78
N VAL A 145 11.54 -2.70 5.28
CA VAL A 145 11.87 -1.53 4.47
C VAL A 145 13.26 -1.03 4.87
N PRO A 146 14.27 -1.16 4.00
CA PRO A 146 15.59 -0.59 4.25
C PRO A 146 15.51 0.94 4.16
N LEU A 147 16.08 1.61 5.15
CA LEU A 147 16.07 3.06 5.31
C LEU A 147 17.48 3.62 5.32
N ARG A 148 17.66 4.75 4.63
CA ARG A 148 18.84 5.60 4.76
C ARG A 148 18.50 6.73 5.71
N LEU A 149 19.13 6.75 6.87
CA LEU A 149 18.89 7.70 7.93
C LEU A 149 19.78 8.94 7.78
N SER A 150 19.29 10.09 8.23
CA SER A 150 20.05 11.33 8.37
C SER A 150 20.83 11.42 9.69
N GLY A 151 20.64 10.46 10.60
CA GLY A 151 21.34 10.40 11.89
C GLY A 151 21.07 9.11 12.66
N ALA A 152 21.86 8.88 13.71
CA ALA A 152 21.77 7.68 14.51
C ALA A 152 20.45 7.59 15.29
N VAL A 153 19.89 6.38 15.37
CA VAL A 153 18.72 6.09 16.20
C VAL A 153 19.16 6.01 17.66
N VAL A 154 18.58 6.86 18.51
CA VAL A 154 18.82 6.88 19.96
C VAL A 154 17.57 6.44 20.72
N GLY A 155 17.75 5.83 21.89
CA GLY A 155 16.67 5.31 22.73
C GLY A 155 16.16 3.91 22.34
N GLU A 156 15.09 3.49 23.01
CA GLU A 156 14.42 2.18 22.85
C GLU A 156 13.13 2.25 22.02
N ARG A 157 12.66 3.47 21.71
CA ARG A 157 11.47 3.73 20.91
C ARG A 157 11.72 4.84 19.91
N ALA A 158 11.04 4.77 18.78
CA ALA A 158 10.99 5.81 17.78
C ALA A 158 9.53 6.10 17.40
N GLU A 159 9.19 7.38 17.25
CA GLU A 159 7.89 7.79 16.75
C GLU A 159 7.89 7.68 15.22
N LEU A 160 6.87 7.02 14.68
CA LEU A 160 6.55 7.00 13.26
C LEU A 160 5.40 7.97 13.03
N ARG A 161 5.56 8.89 12.08
CA ARG A 161 4.48 9.74 11.57
C ARG A 161 4.32 9.51 10.08
N PHE A 162 3.09 9.34 9.61
CA PHE A 162 2.79 9.04 8.21
C PHE A 162 1.39 9.53 7.86
N GLU A 163 1.12 9.70 6.58
CA GLU A 163 -0.22 9.97 6.08
C GLU A 163 -0.92 8.67 5.71
N SER A 164 -2.18 8.51 6.11
CA SER A 164 -3.07 7.43 5.67
C SER A 164 -3.63 7.69 4.26
N GLU A 165 -4.37 6.73 3.71
CA GLU A 165 -4.90 6.80 2.34
C GLU A 165 -5.83 8.01 2.09
N ASP A 166 -6.51 8.49 3.13
CA ASP A 166 -7.37 9.68 3.09
C ASP A 166 -6.59 11.00 3.24
N GLY A 167 -5.27 10.93 3.35
CA GLY A 167 -4.37 12.07 3.56
C GLY A 167 -4.31 12.57 5.01
N SER A 168 -5.00 11.92 5.95
CA SER A 168 -4.90 12.31 7.36
C SER A 168 -3.57 11.87 7.98
N SER A 169 -3.03 12.69 8.89
CA SER A 169 -1.79 12.36 9.58
C SER A 169 -2.06 11.37 10.72
N GLN A 170 -1.26 10.31 10.77
CA GLN A 170 -1.28 9.26 11.77
C GLN A 170 0.07 9.15 12.47
N SER A 171 0.08 8.57 13.68
CA SER A 171 1.31 8.30 14.43
C SER A 171 1.28 6.91 15.05
N ALA A 172 2.44 6.26 15.08
CA ALA A 172 2.65 4.97 15.76
C ALA A 172 3.99 4.96 16.48
N GLN A 173 4.17 4.02 17.41
CA GLN A 173 5.46 3.78 18.07
C GLN A 173 6.13 2.55 17.47
N ALA A 174 7.42 2.68 17.16
CA ALA A 174 8.28 1.56 16.81
C ALA A 174 9.20 1.21 17.98
N THR A 175 9.32 -0.07 18.28
CA THR A 175 10.36 -0.57 19.19
C THR A 175 11.71 -0.53 18.46
N VAL A 176 12.75 -0.03 19.13
CA VAL A 176 14.12 -0.04 18.59
C VAL A 176 14.83 -1.30 19.07
N SER A 177 15.19 -2.19 18.13
CA SER A 177 15.92 -3.43 18.41
C SER A 177 17.37 -3.28 17.96
N ARG A 178 18.33 -3.52 18.86
CA ARG A 178 19.78 -3.48 18.58
C ARG A 178 20.33 -4.87 18.35
#